data_AF-A0A662TWG8-F1
#
_entry.id   AF-A0A662TWG8-F1
#
_cell.length_a   1.000
_cell.length_b   1.000
_cell.length_c   1.000
_cell.angle_alpha   90.00
_cell.angle_beta   90.00
_cell.angle_gamma   90.00
#
_symmetry.space_group_name_H-M   'P 1'
#
loop_
_entity.id
_entity.type
_entity.pdbx_description
1 polymer ?
#
loop_
_entity_poly.entity_id
_entity_poly.type
_entity_poly.pdbx_seq_one_letter_code
_entity_poly.pdbx_strand_id
1 'polypeptide(L)'
;MKVNEATRRKLIKSFKMWLKMLNKVIKSLIKDMEKAKTVEEIMELKKELLIKYVQLMPITSSYCYFCIEHFMNCDKCEYAKHHGICDYAESDYFKIYDKAVDLKRTIEELYYKGERYD
;
A
#
# COMPACT_ATOMS: atom_id res chain seq x y z
N MET A 1 -2.73 23.38 14.43
CA MET A 1 -2.96 23.74 13.01
C MET A 1 -4.43 23.52 12.69
N LYS A 2 -5.11 24.45 12.02
CA LYS A 2 -6.49 24.21 11.52
C LYS A 2 -6.41 23.40 10.22
N VAL A 3 -7.41 22.56 9.94
CA VAL A 3 -7.46 21.79 8.70
C VAL A 3 -7.70 22.73 7.51
N ASN A 4 -6.78 22.73 6.55
CA ASN A 4 -6.97 23.25 5.21
C ASN A 4 -7.99 22.40 4.43
N GLU A 5 -9.13 23.01 4.09
CA GLU A 5 -10.23 22.34 3.39
C GLU A 5 -9.87 21.86 1.99
N ALA A 6 -9.02 22.61 1.27
CA ALA A 6 -8.60 22.23 -0.07
C ALA A 6 -7.71 20.98 -0.02
N THR A 7 -6.77 20.92 0.93
CA THR A 7 -5.93 19.75 1.19
C THR A 7 -6.78 18.55 1.59
N ARG A 8 -7.74 18.74 2.51
CA ARG A 8 -8.68 17.67 2.90
C ARG A 8 -9.45 17.13 1.69
N ARG A 9 -10.01 17.98 0.84
CA ARG A 9 -10.75 17.54 -0.36
C ARG A 9 -9.86 16.73 -1.31
N LYS A 10 -8.62 17.16 -1.53
CA LYS A 10 -7.64 16.42 -2.36
C LYS A 10 -7.32 15.05 -1.76
N LEU A 11 -7.01 15.01 -0.46
CA LEU A 11 -6.71 13.77 0.25
C LEU A 11 -7.87 12.77 0.18
N ILE A 12 -9.09 13.21 0.46
CA ILE A 12 -10.29 12.35 0.37
C ILE A 12 -10.52 11.88 -1.07
N LYS A 13 -10.26 12.71 -2.08
CA LYS A 13 -10.33 12.30 -3.48
C LYS A 13 -9.31 11.17 -3.78
N SER A 14 -8.07 11.30 -3.31
CA SER A 14 -7.05 10.25 -3.44
C SER A 14 -7.52 8.94 -2.81
N PHE A 15 -8.00 8.95 -1.57
CA PHE A 15 -8.51 7.74 -0.89
C PHE A 15 -9.72 7.12 -1.61
N LYS A 16 -10.62 7.93 -2.17
CA LYS A 16 -11.74 7.41 -2.98
C LYS A 16 -11.27 6.75 -4.27
N MET A 17 -10.25 7.29 -4.94
CA MET A 17 -9.66 6.69 -6.14
C MET A 17 -8.93 5.39 -5.81
N TRP A 18 -8.16 5.39 -4.72
CA TRP A 18 -7.52 4.20 -4.17
C TRP A 18 -8.52 3.09 -3.87
N LEU A 19 -9.61 3.38 -3.15
CA LEU A 19 -10.63 2.39 -2.82
C LEU A 19 -11.25 1.77 -4.07
N LYS A 20 -11.50 2.55 -5.12
CA LYS A 20 -12.00 2.04 -6.41
C LYS A 20 -11.01 1.07 -7.04
N MET A 21 -9.72 1.41 -7.04
CA MET A 21 -8.66 0.56 -7.59
C MET A 21 -8.49 -0.73 -6.78
N LEU A 22 -8.41 -0.63 -5.44
CA LEU A 22 -8.32 -1.77 -4.54
C LEU A 22 -9.48 -2.73 -4.75
N ASN A 23 -10.72 -2.23 -4.77
CA ASN A 23 -11.90 -3.04 -5.02
C ASN A 23 -11.87 -3.72 -6.38
N LYS A 24 -11.37 -3.05 -7.42
CA LYS A 24 -11.24 -3.66 -8.76
C LYS A 24 -10.27 -4.83 -8.75
N VAL A 25 -9.09 -4.66 -8.12
CA VAL A 25 -8.07 -5.70 -8.03
C VAL A 25 -8.55 -6.90 -7.22
N ILE A 26 -9.10 -6.66 -6.02
CA ILE A 26 -9.62 -7.73 -5.16
C ILE A 26 -10.74 -8.51 -5.86
N LYS A 27 -11.70 -7.82 -6.48
CA LYS A 27 -12.80 -8.47 -7.20
C LYS A 27 -12.30 -9.33 -8.36
N SER A 28 -11.26 -8.90 -9.07
CA SER A 28 -10.66 -9.70 -10.14
C SER A 28 -10.08 -11.00 -9.60
N LEU A 29 -9.26 -10.91 -8.53
CA LEU A 29 -8.63 -12.09 -7.93
C LEU A 29 -9.65 -13.06 -7.36
N ILE A 30 -10.70 -12.57 -6.69
CA ILE A 30 -11.80 -13.42 -6.21
C ILE A 30 -12.48 -14.14 -7.38
N LYS A 31 -12.76 -13.44 -8.48
CA LYS A 31 -13.37 -14.05 -9.67
C LYS A 31 -12.48 -15.13 -10.30
N ASP A 32 -11.16 -14.97 -10.20
CA ASP A 32 -10.22 -15.98 -10.69
C ASP A 32 -10.15 -17.17 -9.72
N MET A 33 -10.24 -16.93 -8.40
CA MET A 33 -10.34 -17.98 -7.38
C MET A 33 -11.63 -18.82 -7.54
N GLU A 34 -12.76 -18.19 -7.88
CA GLU A 34 -14.03 -18.87 -8.14
C GLU A 34 -13.96 -19.85 -9.32
N LYS A 35 -13.00 -19.66 -10.24
CA LYS A 35 -12.79 -20.53 -11.41
C LYS A 35 -11.65 -21.52 -11.22
N ALA A 36 -10.90 -21.42 -10.13
CA ALA A 36 -9.80 -22.31 -9.83
C ALA A 36 -10.33 -23.75 -9.70
N LYS A 37 -9.63 -24.68 -10.34
CA LYS A 37 -9.93 -26.11 -10.38
C LYS A 37 -9.13 -26.89 -9.34
N THR A 38 -8.04 -26.31 -8.82
CA THR A 38 -7.18 -26.98 -7.83
C THR A 38 -6.88 -26.06 -6.64
N VAL A 39 -6.43 -26.67 -5.54
CA VAL A 39 -6.02 -25.96 -4.32
C VAL A 39 -4.78 -25.10 -4.62
N GLU A 40 -3.85 -25.59 -5.43
CA GLU A 40 -2.64 -24.90 -5.86
C GLU A 40 -2.96 -23.58 -6.57
N GLU A 41 -3.95 -23.57 -7.46
CA GLU A 41 -4.40 -22.36 -8.14
C GLU A 41 -4.98 -21.34 -7.14
N ILE A 42 -5.74 -21.80 -6.15
CA ILE A 42 -6.26 -20.95 -5.06
C ILE A 42 -5.10 -20.38 -4.23
N MET A 43 -4.10 -21.19 -3.90
CA MET A 43 -2.94 -20.78 -3.09
C MET A 43 -2.09 -19.74 -3.82
N GLU A 44 -1.85 -19.92 -5.13
CA GLU A 44 -1.15 -18.94 -5.96
C GLU A 44 -1.93 -17.61 -6.04
N LEU A 45 -3.24 -17.66 -6.30
CA LEU A 45 -4.08 -16.47 -6.33
C LEU A 45 -4.14 -15.77 -4.96
N LYS A 46 -4.08 -16.54 -3.87
CA LYS A 46 -4.06 -15.99 -2.51
C LYS A 46 -2.72 -15.31 -2.20
N LYS A 47 -1.61 -15.87 -2.68
CA LYS A 47 -0.29 -15.22 -2.65
C LYS A 47 -0.34 -13.87 -3.36
N GLU A 48 -0.85 -13.86 -4.58
CA GLU A 48 -0.97 -12.64 -5.39
C GLU A 48 -1.87 -11.59 -4.73
N LEU A 49 -2.97 -12.00 -4.10
CA LEU A 49 -3.82 -11.11 -3.31
C LEU A 49 -3.04 -10.43 -2.17
N LEU A 50 -2.24 -11.19 -1.41
CA LEU A 50 -1.43 -10.64 -0.32
C LEU A 50 -0.39 -9.65 -0.84
N ILE A 51 0.32 -10.00 -1.92
CA ILE A 51 1.29 -9.11 -2.58
C ILE A 51 0.60 -7.80 -3.01
N LYS A 52 -0.57 -7.91 -3.66
CA LYS A 52 -1.33 -6.74 -4.13
C LYS A 52 -1.82 -5.86 -2.98
N TYR A 53 -2.21 -6.43 -1.85
CA TYR A 53 -2.57 -5.65 -0.66
C TYR A 53 -1.42 -4.77 -0.19
N VAL A 54 -0.21 -5.34 -0.11
CA VAL A 54 0.99 -4.61 0.32
C VAL A 54 1.37 -3.53 -0.71
N GLN A 55 1.39 -3.88 -2.00
CA GLN A 55 1.71 -2.94 -3.08
C GLN A 55 0.73 -1.75 -3.15
N LEU A 56 -0.54 -2.00 -2.83
CA LEU A 56 -1.58 -0.98 -2.90
C LEU A 56 -1.75 -0.21 -1.59
N MET A 57 -0.95 -0.43 -0.55
CA MET A 57 -1.08 0.35 0.69
C MET A 57 -1.00 1.86 0.38
N PRO A 58 -1.93 2.68 0.92
CA PRO A 58 -1.99 4.11 0.63
C PRO A 58 -0.97 4.89 1.48
N ILE A 59 0.31 4.53 1.34
CA ILE A 59 1.43 5.07 2.10
C ILE A 59 2.38 5.90 1.22
N THR A 60 1.87 6.52 0.16
CA THR A 60 2.67 7.41 -0.71
C THR A 60 2.29 8.87 -0.50
N SER A 61 3.06 9.78 -1.09
CA SER A 61 2.87 11.24 -0.95
C SER A 61 1.46 11.72 -1.33
N SER A 62 0.74 11.04 -2.22
CA SER A 62 -0.63 11.39 -2.62
C SER A 62 -1.70 11.06 -1.57
N TYR A 63 -1.33 10.32 -0.52
CA TYR A 63 -2.17 9.93 0.62
C TYR A 63 -1.70 10.57 1.95
N CYS A 64 -0.69 11.42 1.92
CA CYS A 64 -0.24 12.18 3.08
C CYS A 64 -0.78 13.61 3.01
N TYR A 65 -1.44 14.05 4.08
CA TYR A 65 -1.98 15.41 4.19
C TYR A 65 -0.91 16.49 3.95
N PHE A 66 0.23 16.33 4.62
CA PHE A 66 1.32 17.31 4.57
C PHE A 66 2.08 17.28 3.24
N CYS A 67 2.23 16.12 2.61
CA CYS A 67 2.82 16.06 1.27
C CYS A 67 1.95 16.78 0.22
N ILE A 68 0.62 16.69 0.36
CA ILE A 68 -0.32 17.42 -0.50
C ILE A 68 -0.23 18.93 -0.26
N GLU A 69 0.02 19.37 0.98
CA GLU A 69 0.11 20.78 1.35
C GLU A 69 1.45 21.41 0.99
N HIS A 70 2.57 20.72 1.20
CA HIS A 70 3.91 21.29 1.10
C HIS A 70 4.68 20.91 -0.16
N PHE A 71 4.15 20.04 -1.03
CA PHE A 71 4.73 19.51 -2.28
C PHE A 71 6.20 19.92 -2.54
N MET A 72 7.14 19.00 -2.26
CA MET A 72 8.61 19.16 -2.35
C MET A 72 9.28 20.06 -1.30
N ASN A 73 8.54 20.76 -0.43
CA ASN A 73 9.11 21.51 0.71
C ASN A 73 9.10 20.66 2.00
N CYS A 74 9.79 19.52 1.96
CA CYS A 74 9.82 18.54 3.05
C CYS A 74 10.53 19.06 4.32
N ASP A 75 11.45 20.01 4.16
CA ASP A 75 12.15 20.72 5.25
C ASP A 75 11.21 21.54 6.15
N LYS A 76 10.07 21.98 5.59
CA LYS A 76 9.08 22.81 6.28
C LYS A 76 7.86 22.03 6.76
N CYS A 77 7.74 20.77 6.37
CA CYS A 77 6.63 19.89 6.68
C CYS A 77 6.52 19.62 8.19
N GLU A 78 5.36 19.87 8.80
CA GLU A 78 5.14 19.65 10.23
C GLU A 78 5.27 18.17 10.60
N TYR A 79 4.89 17.25 9.71
CA TYR A 79 5.08 15.82 9.93
C TYR A 79 6.57 15.47 10.07
N ALA A 80 7.43 16.07 9.24
CA ALA A 80 8.87 15.78 9.25
C ALA A 80 9.55 16.24 10.54
N LYS A 81 9.00 17.23 11.25
CA LYS A 81 9.54 17.69 12.55
C LYS A 81 9.48 16.61 13.64
N HIS A 82 8.54 15.69 13.52
CA HIS A 82 8.34 14.60 14.49
C HIS A 82 8.86 13.26 13.98
N HIS A 83 8.76 13.04 12.67
CA HIS A 83 8.99 11.72 12.06
C HIS A 83 10.21 11.66 11.15
N GLY A 84 10.93 12.79 10.96
CA GLY A 84 12.00 12.91 9.98
C GLY A 84 11.50 13.14 8.55
N ILE A 85 12.40 13.56 7.65
CA ILE A 85 12.09 13.73 6.23
C ILE A 85 11.87 12.35 5.61
N CYS A 86 10.73 12.16 4.93
CA CYS A 86 10.27 10.85 4.45
C CYS A 86 11.30 10.06 3.62
N ASP A 87 12.11 10.73 2.80
CA ASP A 87 13.09 10.06 1.93
C ASP A 87 14.40 9.71 2.68
N TYR A 88 14.48 10.00 3.98
CA TYR A 88 15.65 9.66 4.80
C TYR A 88 15.42 8.34 5.51
N ALA A 89 16.45 7.48 5.51
CA ALA A 89 16.39 6.13 6.04
C ALA A 89 15.96 6.07 7.53
N GLU A 90 16.31 7.11 8.29
CA GLU A 90 15.97 7.19 9.71
C GLU A 90 14.55 7.66 10.00
N SER A 91 13.81 8.13 8.99
CA SER A 91 12.43 8.59 9.19
C SER A 91 11.48 7.45 9.51
N ASP A 92 10.45 7.74 10.31
CA ASP A 92 9.43 6.74 10.66
C ASP A 92 8.67 6.28 9.41
N TYR A 93 8.44 7.20 8.46
CA TYR A 93 7.85 6.86 7.17
C TYR A 93 8.71 5.84 6.41
N PHE A 94 10.02 6.09 6.27
CA PHE A 94 10.89 5.20 5.53
C PHE A 94 10.95 3.82 6.19
N LYS A 95 11.01 3.78 7.53
CA LYS A 95 10.97 2.54 8.32
C LYS A 95 9.67 1.75 8.07
N ILE A 96 8.52 2.41 8.02
CA ILE A 96 7.23 1.76 7.69
C ILE A 96 7.24 1.23 6.25
N TYR A 97 7.70 2.05 5.29
CA TYR A 97 7.78 1.67 3.89
C TYR A 97 8.69 0.46 3.67
N ASP A 98 9.88 0.48 4.28
CA ASP A 98 10.86 -0.61 4.25
C ASP A 98 10.23 -1.91 4.78
N LYS A 99 9.50 -1.85 5.89
CA LYS A 99 8.79 -3.03 6.44
C LYS A 99 7.69 -3.55 5.51
N ALA A 100 7.02 -2.68 4.76
CA ALA A 100 6.08 -3.11 3.73
C ALA A 100 6.80 -3.81 2.56
N VAL A 101 7.96 -3.30 2.13
CA VAL A 101 8.78 -3.95 1.10
C VAL A 101 9.29 -5.32 1.58
N ASP A 102 9.78 -5.40 2.82
CA ASP A 102 10.18 -6.66 3.46
C ASP A 102 9.02 -7.66 3.53
N LEU A 103 7.83 -7.21 3.93
CA LEU A 103 6.64 -8.06 3.99
C LEU A 103 6.29 -8.62 2.61
N LYS A 104 6.30 -7.78 1.57
CA LYS A 104 6.05 -8.22 0.19
C LYS A 104 7.04 -9.32 -0.21
N ARG A 105 8.34 -9.09 -0.01
CA ARG A 105 9.39 -10.07 -0.31
C ARG A 105 9.18 -11.37 0.47
N THR A 106 8.86 -11.27 1.75
CA THR A 106 8.58 -12.43 2.62
C THR A 106 7.39 -13.24 2.10
N ILE A 107 6.31 -12.57 1.63
CA ILE A 107 5.17 -13.26 1.01
C ILE A 107 5.59 -13.94 -0.31
N GLU A 108 6.35 -13.25 -1.15
CA GLU A 108 6.86 -13.78 -2.43
C GLU A 108 7.70 -15.05 -2.22
N GLU A 109 8.55 -15.05 -1.18
CA GLU A 109 9.47 -16.14 -0.88
C GLU A 109 8.81 -17.29 -0.10
N LEU A 110 7.95 -17.00 0.87
CA LEU A 110 7.53 -17.98 1.88
C LEU A 110 6.09 -18.48 1.78
N TYR A 111 5.17 -17.72 1.15
CA TYR A 111 3.75 -18.02 1.27
C TYR A 111 3.31 -19.28 0.52
N TYR A 112 3.69 -19.40 -0.75
CA TYR A 112 3.43 -20.57 -1.59
C TYR A 112 4.55 -20.67 -2.62
N LYS A 113 5.14 -21.86 -2.73
CA LYS A 113 6.36 -22.14 -3.50
C LYS A 113 6.13 -23.17 -4.61
N GLY A 114 4.87 -23.47 -4.92
CA GLY A 114 4.51 -24.51 -5.90
C GLY A 114 4.44 -25.91 -5.31
N GLU A 115 4.23 -26.03 -4.00
CA GLU A 115 3.92 -27.29 -3.34
C GLU A 115 2.67 -27.93 -3.96
N ARG A 116 2.60 -29.26 -3.95
CA ARG A 116 1.41 -30.01 -4.38
C ARG A 116 0.75 -30.64 -3.17
N TYR A 117 -0.57 -30.55 -3.13
CA TYR A 117 -1.40 -31.12 -2.08
C TYR A 117 -2.22 -32.25 -2.71
N ASP A 118 -1.56 -33.40 -2.87
CA ASP A 118 -2.17 -34.63 -3.38
C ASP A 118 -3.33 -35.12 -2.50
#